data_AF-A0A7C1JYD4-F1
#
_entry.id   AF-A0A7C1JYD4-F1
#
_cell.length_a   1.000
_cell.length_b   1.000
_cell.length_c   1.000
_cell.angle_alpha   90.00
_cell.angle_beta   90.00
_cell.angle_gamma   90.00
#
_symmetry.space_group_name_H-M   'P 1'
#
loop_
_entity.id
_entity.type
_entity.pdbx_description
1 polymer ?
#
loop_
_entity_poly.entity_id
_entity_poly.type
_entity_poly.pdbx_seq_one_letter_code
_entity_poly.pdbx_strand_id
1 'polypeptide(L)'
;ADGNRVRQVAADGTSTLYIGQWYEESQSLSRGRVRTNYYYLGGQRVALRQGAVGQAGTVSWLHADPLGSLSEVSTGNTSLYGRQRYYPYGQVRYLWGSLPTTYNFTGQRLDGSTRLSYYGARYYDPALMRFVQADPLPPCRGAVPLKGDGGCLTPPTPRRRICFPPELVRWPVEIGQVDVSKPAG
;
A
#
# COMPACT_ATOMS: atom_id res chain seq x y z
N ALA A 1 -22.89 -7.56 5.27
CA ALA A 1 -22.06 -6.47 4.71
C ALA A 1 -20.65 -6.64 5.25
N ASP A 2 -19.65 -6.82 4.37
CA ASP A 2 -18.32 -7.37 4.74
C ASP A 2 -17.35 -6.34 5.35
N GLY A 3 -17.85 -5.20 5.84
CA GLY A 3 -17.04 -4.15 6.47
C GLY A 3 -16.08 -3.39 5.56
N ASN A 4 -16.03 -3.71 4.27
CA ASN A 4 -15.15 -3.03 3.29
C ASN A 4 -15.67 -1.62 2.94
N ARG A 5 -14.75 -0.68 2.77
CA ARG A 5 -15.06 0.67 2.26
C ARG A 5 -15.68 0.57 0.86
N VAL A 6 -16.89 1.10 0.70
CA VAL A 6 -17.62 1.12 -0.59
C VAL A 6 -17.61 2.49 -1.25
N ARG A 7 -17.51 3.58 -0.49
CA ARG A 7 -17.54 4.95 -1.02
C ARG A 7 -16.69 5.89 -0.17
N GLN A 8 -16.07 6.86 -0.82
CA GLN A 8 -15.41 8.01 -0.21
C GLN A 8 -15.88 9.30 -0.90
N VAL A 9 -16.01 10.38 -0.14
CA VAL A 9 -16.21 11.73 -0.68
C VAL A 9 -15.08 12.60 -0.14
N ALA A 10 -14.33 13.21 -1.04
CA ALA A 10 -13.29 14.17 -0.70
C ALA A 10 -13.90 15.57 -0.50
N ALA A 11 -13.14 16.46 0.15
CA ALA A 11 -13.60 17.81 0.50
C ALA A 11 -13.91 18.69 -0.73
N ASP A 12 -13.31 18.38 -1.87
CA ASP A 12 -13.55 19.02 -3.17
C ASP A 12 -14.84 18.54 -3.86
N GLY A 13 -15.61 17.66 -3.20
CA GLY A 13 -16.83 17.06 -3.76
C GLY A 13 -16.57 15.87 -4.67
N THR A 14 -15.31 15.47 -4.90
CA THR A 14 -14.99 14.28 -5.69
C THR A 14 -15.43 13.03 -4.92
N SER A 15 -16.31 12.22 -5.53
CA SER A 15 -16.77 10.96 -4.95
C SER A 15 -16.12 9.76 -5.62
N THR A 16 -15.64 8.80 -4.84
CA THR A 16 -15.03 7.57 -5.35
C THR A 16 -15.80 6.37 -4.83
N LEU A 17 -16.29 5.53 -5.73
CA LEU A 17 -16.92 4.25 -5.43
C LEU A 17 -15.88 3.13 -5.58
N TYR A 18 -15.85 2.21 -4.61
CA TYR A 18 -14.94 1.08 -4.57
C TYR A 18 -15.70 -0.23 -4.79
N ILE A 19 -15.33 -0.98 -5.82
CA ILE A 19 -15.96 -2.26 -6.15
C ILE A 19 -14.95 -3.37 -5.86
N GLY A 20 -14.95 -3.79 -4.59
CA GLY A 20 -14.02 -4.79 -4.07
C GLY A 20 -12.57 -4.39 -4.34
N GLN A 21 -11.81 -5.31 -4.93
CA GLN A 21 -10.40 -5.10 -5.29
C GLN A 21 -10.22 -4.85 -6.80
N TRP A 22 -11.31 -4.86 -7.57
CA TRP A 22 -11.26 -5.00 -9.03
C TRP A 22 -11.21 -3.67 -9.75
N TYR A 23 -12.06 -2.73 -9.35
CA TYR A 23 -12.05 -1.40 -9.93
C TYR A 23 -12.66 -0.37 -8.98
N GLU A 24 -12.35 0.87 -9.29
CA GLU A 24 -12.92 2.05 -8.64
C GLU A 24 -13.37 3.07 -9.67
N GLU A 25 -14.27 3.92 -9.22
CA GLU A 25 -14.96 4.86 -10.06
C GLU A 25 -14.98 6.22 -9.36
N SER A 26 -14.19 7.15 -9.87
CA SER A 26 -14.14 8.53 -9.38
C SER A 26 -15.06 9.41 -10.21
N GLN A 27 -15.84 10.25 -9.54
CA GLN A 27 -16.73 11.24 -10.13
C GLN A 27 -16.36 12.60 -9.58
N SER A 28 -15.91 13.48 -10.47
CA SER A 28 -15.62 14.88 -10.17
C SER A 28 -16.35 15.77 -11.16
N LEU A 29 -16.79 16.95 -10.72
CA LEU A 29 -17.49 17.93 -11.57
C LEU A 29 -16.62 18.40 -12.75
N SER A 30 -15.30 18.46 -12.57
CA SER A 30 -14.35 18.96 -13.57
C SER A 30 -13.84 17.90 -14.55
N ARG A 31 -13.76 16.64 -14.14
CA ARG A 31 -13.20 15.52 -14.93
C ARG A 31 -14.22 14.47 -15.36
N GLY A 32 -15.47 14.61 -14.94
CA GLY A 32 -16.49 13.60 -15.15
C GLY A 32 -16.19 12.29 -14.41
N ARG A 33 -16.65 11.18 -14.99
CA ARG A 33 -16.54 9.84 -14.40
C ARG A 33 -15.33 9.10 -14.98
N VAL A 34 -14.38 8.74 -14.11
CA VAL A 34 -13.16 8.01 -14.44
C VAL A 34 -13.18 6.66 -13.74
N ARG A 35 -12.87 5.59 -14.48
CA ARG A 35 -12.73 4.25 -13.94
C ARG A 35 -11.26 3.82 -13.94
N THR A 36 -10.82 3.25 -12.83
CA THR A 36 -9.52 2.60 -12.70
C THR A 36 -9.74 1.12 -12.42
N ASN A 37 -9.31 0.25 -13.35
CA ASN A 37 -9.37 -1.20 -13.21
C ASN A 37 -8.01 -1.71 -12.77
N TYR A 38 -7.98 -2.68 -11.86
CA TYR A 38 -6.75 -3.28 -11.34
C TYR A 38 -6.60 -4.72 -11.83
N TYR A 39 -5.38 -5.06 -12.25
CA TYR A 39 -5.01 -6.39 -12.70
C TYR A 39 -4.06 -7.04 -11.69
N TYR A 40 -4.29 -8.32 -11.40
CA TYR A 40 -3.58 -9.06 -10.39
C TYR A 40 -2.91 -10.31 -10.97
N LEU A 41 -1.73 -10.63 -10.45
CA LEU A 41 -1.03 -11.89 -10.70
C LEU A 41 -0.50 -12.39 -9.36
N GLY A 42 -0.79 -13.65 -9.00
CA GLY A 42 -0.32 -14.23 -7.73
C GLY A 42 -0.80 -13.47 -6.47
N GLY A 43 -1.93 -12.76 -6.56
CA GLY A 43 -2.46 -11.93 -5.46
C GLY A 43 -1.82 -10.53 -5.34
N GLN A 44 -0.86 -10.18 -6.20
CA GLN A 44 -0.24 -8.86 -6.25
C GLN A 44 -0.79 -8.03 -7.42
N ARG A 45 -1.00 -6.72 -7.22
CA ARG A 45 -1.36 -5.80 -8.30
C ARG A 45 -0.16 -5.57 -9.21
N VAL A 46 -0.33 -5.89 -10.49
CA VAL A 46 0.73 -5.79 -11.50
C VAL A 46 0.47 -4.72 -12.55
N ALA A 47 -0.78 -4.32 -12.73
CA ALA A 47 -1.14 -3.24 -13.64
C ALA A 47 -2.45 -2.58 -13.23
N LEU A 48 -2.67 -1.40 -13.80
CA LEU A 48 -3.97 -0.76 -13.81
C LEU A 48 -4.29 -0.21 -15.19
N ARG A 49 -5.58 -0.02 -15.45
CA ARG A 49 -6.08 0.71 -16.61
C ARG A 49 -7.03 1.80 -16.16
N GLN A 50 -6.68 3.05 -16.45
CA GLN A 50 -7.45 4.22 -16.04
C GLN A 50 -7.95 5.02 -17.24
N GLY A 51 -9.22 5.44 -17.22
CA GLY A 51 -9.76 6.32 -18.26
C GLY A 51 -11.20 6.74 -17.99
N ALA A 52 -11.72 7.65 -18.80
CA ALA A 52 -13.14 7.99 -18.77
C ALA A 52 -13.98 6.72 -19.01
N VAL A 53 -15.14 6.65 -18.37
CA VAL A 53 -16.05 5.51 -18.54
C VAL A 53 -16.47 5.37 -19.99
N GLY A 54 -16.43 4.15 -20.51
CA GLY A 54 -16.74 3.87 -21.91
C GLY A 54 -15.56 4.08 -22.87
N GLN A 55 -14.38 4.46 -22.38
CA GLN A 55 -13.19 4.71 -23.21
C GLN A 55 -12.07 3.66 -23.02
N ALA A 56 -11.13 3.67 -23.98
CA ALA A 56 -9.99 2.75 -24.08
C ALA A 56 -8.95 2.89 -22.94
N GLY A 57 -8.90 4.04 -22.26
CA GLY A 57 -8.02 4.29 -21.11
C GLY A 57 -6.51 4.08 -21.35
N THR A 58 -5.71 4.35 -20.33
CA THR A 58 -4.26 4.17 -20.32
C THR A 58 -3.88 3.04 -19.38
N VAL A 59 -3.03 2.12 -19.85
CA VAL A 59 -2.48 1.03 -19.04
C VAL A 59 -1.16 1.47 -18.41
N SER A 60 -1.01 1.23 -17.11
CA SER A 60 0.22 1.44 -16.36
C SER A 60 0.62 0.17 -15.62
N TRP A 61 1.89 -0.19 -15.70
CA TRP A 61 2.47 -1.35 -15.04
C TRP A 61 3.02 -0.95 -13.68
N LEU A 62 2.65 -1.70 -12.65
CA LEU A 62 2.97 -1.44 -11.26
C LEU A 62 4.06 -2.41 -10.80
N HIS A 63 5.19 -1.86 -10.38
CA HIS A 63 6.32 -2.62 -9.87
C HIS A 63 6.36 -2.46 -8.36
N ALA A 64 6.01 -3.53 -7.65
CA ALA A 64 6.03 -3.53 -6.19
C ALA A 64 7.25 -4.28 -5.64
N ASP A 65 7.69 -3.87 -4.46
CA ASP A 65 8.73 -4.55 -3.70
C ASP A 65 8.22 -5.91 -3.14
N PRO A 66 9.08 -6.73 -2.50
CA PRO A 66 8.67 -8.02 -1.93
C PRO A 66 7.57 -7.93 -0.85
N LEU A 67 7.40 -6.76 -0.21
CA LEU A 67 6.35 -6.49 0.78
C LEU A 67 5.05 -5.99 0.11
N GLY A 68 5.06 -5.79 -1.21
CA GLY A 68 3.92 -5.30 -2.00
C GLY A 68 3.84 -3.77 -2.07
N SER A 69 4.82 -3.03 -1.57
CA SER A 69 4.86 -1.57 -1.67
C SER A 69 5.19 -1.13 -3.09
N LEU A 70 4.39 -0.23 -3.64
CA LEU A 70 4.62 0.28 -4.99
C LEU A 70 5.93 1.08 -5.06
N SER A 71 6.90 0.59 -5.81
CA SER A 71 8.22 1.22 -5.95
C SER A 71 8.36 2.00 -7.25
N GLU A 72 7.85 1.45 -8.36
CA GLU A 72 7.97 2.06 -9.68
C GLU A 72 6.70 1.84 -10.51
N VAL A 73 6.46 2.76 -11.43
CA VAL A 73 5.38 2.68 -12.40
C VAL A 73 5.95 2.96 -13.77
N SER A 74 5.60 2.11 -14.73
CA SER A 74 5.95 2.30 -16.14
C SER A 74 4.72 2.34 -17.03
N THR A 75 4.79 3.06 -18.13
CA THR A 75 3.69 3.11 -19.11
C THR A 75 3.86 2.05 -20.19
N GLY A 76 2.89 1.93 -21.10
CA GLY A 76 2.91 0.92 -22.18
C GLY A 76 4.12 0.97 -23.12
N ASN A 77 4.84 2.09 -23.17
CA ASN A 77 6.08 2.23 -23.95
C ASN A 77 7.36 1.93 -23.14
N THR A 78 7.22 1.30 -21.96
CA THR A 78 8.32 0.98 -21.02
C THR A 78 9.05 2.18 -20.42
N SER A 79 8.57 3.41 -20.66
CA SER A 79 9.09 4.60 -19.97
C SER A 79 8.69 4.61 -18.50
N LEU A 80 9.62 5.09 -17.65
CA LEU A 80 9.36 5.33 -16.25
C LEU A 80 8.36 6.49 -16.11
N TYR A 81 7.19 6.19 -15.54
CA TYR A 81 6.13 7.16 -15.27
C TYR A 81 6.28 7.79 -13.88
N GLY A 82 6.69 6.98 -12.92
CA GLY A 82 6.86 7.41 -11.53
C GLY A 82 7.68 6.42 -10.73
N ARG A 83 8.31 6.93 -9.67
CA ARG A 83 9.11 6.15 -8.73
C ARG A 83 8.86 6.67 -7.33
N GLN A 84 8.64 5.77 -6.39
CA GLN A 84 8.47 6.08 -4.97
C GLN A 84 9.35 5.18 -4.10
N ARG A 85 10.00 5.78 -3.10
CA ARG A 85 10.79 5.07 -2.08
C ARG A 85 10.21 5.36 -0.70
N TYR A 86 10.30 4.39 0.19
CA TYR A 86 9.77 4.48 1.54
C TYR A 86 10.89 4.44 2.58
N TYR A 87 10.64 5.10 3.71
CA TYR A 87 11.25 4.72 4.98
C TYR A 87 10.68 3.38 5.45
N PRO A 88 11.34 2.67 6.39
CA PRO A 88 10.91 1.34 6.83
C PRO A 88 9.46 1.25 7.29
N TYR A 89 8.91 2.35 7.82
CA TYR A 89 7.54 2.43 8.35
C TYR A 89 6.53 3.05 7.39
N GLY A 90 6.88 3.20 6.11
CA GLY A 90 5.95 3.57 5.04
C GLY A 90 5.83 5.06 4.74
N GLN A 91 6.58 5.91 5.45
CA GLN A 91 6.66 7.33 5.11
C GLN A 91 7.41 7.48 3.78
N VAL A 92 6.93 8.35 2.89
CA VAL A 92 7.54 8.55 1.57
C VAL A 92 8.89 9.26 1.74
N ARG A 93 9.97 8.59 1.36
CA ARG A 93 11.34 9.12 1.39
C ARG A 93 11.69 9.88 0.12
N TYR A 94 11.17 9.42 -1.01
CA TYR A 94 11.43 10.01 -2.32
C TYR A 94 10.25 9.74 -3.24
N LEU A 95 9.86 10.74 -4.02
CA LEU A 95 8.87 10.63 -5.08
C LEU A 95 9.39 11.37 -6.31
N TRP A 96 9.35 10.70 -7.45
CA TRP A 96 9.60 11.27 -8.77
C TRP A 96 8.45 10.93 -9.70
N GLY A 97 8.06 11.88 -10.55
CA GLY A 97 6.92 11.75 -11.44
C GLY A 97 5.59 11.72 -10.68
N SER A 98 4.62 10.96 -11.21
CA SER A 98 3.31 10.79 -10.59
C SER A 98 2.96 9.31 -10.46
N LEU A 99 2.04 8.99 -9.55
CA LEU A 99 1.51 7.64 -9.39
C LEU A 99 0.04 7.63 -9.84
N PRO A 100 -0.34 6.75 -10.79
CA PRO A 100 -1.72 6.66 -11.26
C PRO A 100 -2.63 5.87 -10.31
N THR A 101 -2.17 5.61 -9.08
CA THR A 101 -2.89 4.85 -8.06
C THR A 101 -2.65 5.42 -6.67
N THR A 102 -3.64 5.24 -5.80
CA THR A 102 -3.56 5.54 -4.37
C THR A 102 -2.99 4.37 -3.57
N TYR A 103 -2.88 3.18 -4.17
CA TYR A 103 -2.24 2.05 -3.51
C TYR A 103 -0.74 2.23 -3.45
N ASN A 104 -0.19 2.05 -2.27
CA ASN A 104 1.10 2.60 -1.90
C ASN A 104 1.86 1.57 -1.04
N PHE A 105 2.35 1.95 0.14
CA PHE A 105 3.11 1.13 1.08
C PHE A 105 2.37 -0.17 1.44
N THR A 106 3.07 -1.32 1.42
CA THR A 106 2.53 -2.68 1.67
C THR A 106 1.28 -3.03 0.86
N GLY A 107 1.10 -2.35 -0.27
CA GLY A 107 -0.08 -2.51 -1.12
C GLY A 107 -1.38 -2.01 -0.49
N GLN A 108 -1.31 -1.15 0.52
CA GLN A 108 -2.49 -0.54 1.13
C GLN A 108 -2.81 0.80 0.49
N ARG A 109 -4.07 1.23 0.66
CA ARG A 109 -4.59 2.43 0.01
C ARG A 109 -4.24 3.65 0.86
N LEU A 110 -3.46 4.58 0.31
CA LEU A 110 -3.16 5.85 0.96
C LEU A 110 -4.31 6.82 0.71
N ASP A 111 -4.88 7.33 1.78
CA ASP A 111 -5.89 8.37 1.71
C ASP A 111 -5.21 9.75 1.57
N GLY A 112 -5.50 10.46 0.48
CA GLY A 112 -4.78 11.69 0.12
C GLY A 112 -5.03 12.84 1.09
N SER A 113 -6.22 12.91 1.70
CA SER A 113 -6.62 14.00 2.60
C SER A 113 -6.03 13.85 4.00
N THR A 114 -6.00 12.63 4.53
CA THR A 114 -5.53 12.35 5.90
C THR A 114 -4.10 11.85 5.96
N ARG A 115 -3.52 11.45 4.82
CA ARG A 115 -2.22 10.75 4.72
C ARG A 115 -2.15 9.44 5.51
N LEU A 116 -3.31 8.87 5.83
CA LEU A 116 -3.43 7.58 6.50
C LEU A 116 -3.59 6.45 5.49
N SER A 117 -3.00 5.29 5.79
CA SER A 117 -3.16 4.08 4.99
C SER A 117 -4.35 3.26 5.48
N TYR A 118 -5.27 2.89 4.60
CA TYR A 118 -6.45 2.09 4.89
C TYR A 118 -6.14 0.59 4.77
N TYR A 119 -6.22 -0.12 5.90
CA TYR A 119 -5.99 -1.57 6.03
C TYR A 119 -7.31 -2.36 6.18
N GLY A 120 -8.42 -1.83 5.67
CA GLY A 120 -9.74 -2.47 5.79
C GLY A 120 -10.44 -2.12 7.11
N ALA A 121 -10.02 -2.74 8.22
CA ALA A 121 -10.63 -2.51 9.52
C ALA A 121 -10.00 -1.33 10.30
N ARG A 122 -8.76 -0.97 9.97
CA ARG A 122 -7.99 0.05 10.69
C ARG A 122 -7.27 1.01 9.75
N TYR A 123 -6.93 2.18 10.28
CA TYR A 123 -6.03 3.13 9.64
C TYR A 123 -4.64 3.12 10.28
N TYR A 124 -3.63 3.13 9.43
CA TYR A 124 -2.22 3.19 9.82
C TYR A 124 -1.64 4.57 9.51
N ASP A 125 -0.95 5.14 10.48
CA ASP A 125 -0.20 6.38 10.34
C ASP A 125 1.29 6.07 10.12
N PRO A 126 1.84 6.34 8.92
CA PRO A 126 3.25 6.11 8.63
C PRO A 126 4.19 7.11 9.34
N ALA A 127 3.71 8.27 9.78
CA ALA A 127 4.50 9.25 10.53
C ALA A 127 4.64 8.85 12.00
N LEU A 128 3.55 8.35 12.61
CA LEU A 128 3.56 7.84 13.99
C LEU A 128 3.98 6.37 14.10
N MET A 129 4.17 5.71 12.95
CA MET A 129 4.58 4.30 12.83
C MET A 129 3.62 3.34 13.56
N ARG A 130 2.32 3.66 13.59
CA ARG A 130 1.32 2.89 14.34
C ARG A 130 -0.08 3.00 13.76
N PHE A 131 -0.96 2.08 14.15
CA PHE A 131 -2.39 2.22 13.91
C PHE A 131 -2.99 3.32 14.78
N VAL A 132 -3.91 4.10 14.21
CA VAL A 132 -4.64 5.16 14.93
C VAL A 132 -5.81 4.62 15.76
N GLN A 133 -6.11 3.33 15.61
CA GLN A 133 -7.19 2.62 16.30
C GLN A 133 -6.62 1.39 17.00
N ALA A 134 -7.14 1.10 18.19
CA ALA A 134 -6.87 -0.15 18.89
C ALA A 134 -7.31 -1.36 18.05
N ASP A 135 -6.69 -2.52 18.29
CA ASP A 135 -7.17 -3.76 17.68
C ASP A 135 -8.57 -4.10 18.21
N PRO A 136 -9.58 -4.29 17.34
CA PRO A 136 -10.92 -4.69 17.78
C PRO A 136 -10.93 -6.10 18.37
N LEU A 137 -9.96 -6.94 18.01
CA LEU A 137 -9.78 -8.21 18.69
C LEU A 137 -8.99 -7.96 19.97
N PRO A 138 -9.47 -8.43 21.14
CA PRO A 138 -8.65 -8.37 22.34
C PRO A 138 -7.32 -9.08 22.02
N PRO A 139 -6.17 -8.49 22.40
CA PRO A 139 -4.90 -9.23 22.33
C PRO A 139 -5.16 -10.54 23.04
N CYS A 140 -4.91 -11.67 22.40
CA CYS A 140 -5.26 -13.00 22.91
C CYS A 140 -4.94 -13.08 24.40
N ARG A 141 -5.93 -12.84 25.27
CA ARG A 141 -5.75 -12.89 26.72
C ARG A 141 -5.89 -14.36 27.06
N GLY A 142 -4.78 -15.08 26.91
CA GLY A 142 -4.77 -16.52 27.10
C GLY A 142 -3.77 -17.24 26.22
N ALA A 143 -2.50 -16.81 26.22
CA ALA A 143 -1.45 -17.83 26.24
C ALA A 143 -1.47 -18.46 27.65
N VAL A 144 -2.51 -19.24 27.94
CA VAL A 144 -2.34 -20.29 28.95
C VAL A 144 -1.40 -21.29 28.26
N PRO A 145 -0.29 -21.71 28.88
CA PRO A 145 0.47 -22.82 28.34
C PRO A 145 -0.46 -24.04 28.39
N LEU A 146 -1.17 -24.32 27.29
CA LEU A 146 -1.84 -25.59 27.11
C LEU A 146 -0.73 -26.63 27.01
N LYS A 147 -0.58 -27.35 28.12
CA LYS A 147 0.16 -28.60 28.17
C LYS A 147 -0.46 -29.53 27.14
N GLY A 148 0.25 -29.73 26.03
CA GLY A 148 -0.13 -30.67 24.98
C GLY A 148 -1.24 -30.14 24.07
N ASP A 149 -1.11 -30.43 22.78
CA ASP A 149 -2.16 -30.33 21.77
C ASP A 149 -2.48 -28.90 21.29
N GLY A 150 -1.57 -28.41 20.43
CA GLY A 150 -1.63 -27.10 19.78
C GLY A 150 -2.89 -26.90 18.92
N GLY A 151 -3.78 -26.06 19.40
CA GLY A 151 -4.91 -25.53 18.64
C GLY A 151 -4.90 -24.01 18.58
N CYS A 152 -4.57 -23.45 17.42
CA CYS A 152 -5.13 -22.17 16.98
C CYS A 152 -6.01 -22.50 15.78
N LEU A 153 -7.34 -22.46 15.95
CA LEU A 153 -8.26 -22.52 14.82
C LEU A 153 -7.95 -21.32 13.92
N THR A 154 -7.27 -21.58 12.82
CA THR A 154 -7.02 -20.62 11.76
C THR A 154 -8.37 -20.26 11.13
N PRO A 155 -8.76 -18.98 11.03
CA PRO A 155 -9.83 -18.61 10.10
C PRO A 155 -9.40 -19.01 8.68
N PRO A 156 -10.29 -19.60 7.87
CA PRO A 156 -9.96 -20.02 6.52
C PRO A 156 -9.94 -18.79 5.61
N THR A 157 -8.81 -18.07 5.53
CA THR A 157 -8.57 -17.16 4.39
C THR A 157 -7.09 -16.86 4.22
N PRO A 158 -6.53 -16.99 2.99
CA PRO A 158 -5.13 -16.77 2.73
C PRO A 158 -4.92 -15.27 2.47
N ARG A 159 -4.84 -14.46 3.52
CA ARG A 159 -4.27 -13.11 3.38
C ARG A 159 -3.18 -12.98 4.42
N ARG A 160 -1.94 -12.89 3.92
CA ARG A 160 -0.70 -12.73 4.68
C ARG A 160 -0.95 -11.81 5.89
N ARG A 161 -0.87 -12.37 7.10
CA ARG A 161 -0.76 -11.57 8.32
C ARG A 161 0.55 -10.81 8.24
N ILE A 162 0.51 -9.52 7.96
CA ILE A 162 1.64 -8.65 8.27
C ILE A 162 1.49 -8.29 9.74
N CYS A 163 1.98 -9.16 10.61
CA CYS A 163 2.40 -8.74 11.94
C CYS A 163 3.75 -8.05 11.74
N PHE A 164 3.84 -6.73 11.95
CA PHE A 164 5.15 -6.11 12.15
C PHE A 164 5.68 -6.66 13.47
N PRO A 165 6.74 -7.48 13.48
CA PRO A 165 7.34 -7.89 14.74
C PRO A 165 7.92 -6.63 15.42
N PRO A 166 7.77 -6.47 16.74
CA PRO A 166 8.43 -5.38 17.48
C PRO A 166 9.96 -5.51 17.54
N GLU A 167 10.58 -6.40 16.75
CA GLU A 167 11.98 -6.83 16.89
C GLU A 167 12.90 -6.43 15.72
N LEU A 168 12.61 -5.33 15.02
CA LEU A 168 13.52 -4.73 14.04
C LEU A 168 14.20 -3.44 14.56
N VAL A 169 14.68 -3.50 15.81
CA VAL A 169 15.63 -2.53 16.38
C VAL A 169 16.99 -3.21 16.48
N ARG A 170 17.69 -3.36 15.33
CA ARG A 170 19.16 -3.54 15.23
C ARG A 170 19.52 -3.67 13.75
N TRP A 171 19.64 -2.53 13.08
CA TRP A 171 20.59 -2.40 11.98
C TRP A 171 21.75 -1.56 12.51
N PRO A 172 22.99 -2.08 12.56
CA PRO A 172 24.14 -1.22 12.83
C PRO A 172 24.30 -0.26 11.64
N VAL A 173 24.28 1.02 11.95
CA VAL A 173 24.73 2.09 11.05
C VAL A 173 26.25 2.01 11.03
N GLU A 174 26.83 1.46 9.97
CA GLU A 174 28.21 1.80 9.59
C GLU A 174 28.17 2.44 8.21
N ILE A 175 28.31 3.77 8.24
CA ILE A 175 28.55 4.60 7.07
C ILE A 175 30.05 4.48 6.81
N GLY A 176 30.44 3.62 5.86
CA GLY A 176 31.81 3.60 5.36
C GLY A 176 32.09 4.86 4.55
N GLN A 177 32.84 5.81 5.13
CA GLN A 177 33.53 6.84 4.35
C GLN A 177 34.56 6.17 3.45
N VAL A 178 34.47 6.43 2.14
CA VAL A 178 35.57 6.12 1.21
C VAL A 178 36.51 7.32 1.21
N ASP A 179 37.62 7.21 1.94
CA ASP A 179 38.74 8.14 1.86
C ASP A 179 39.47 7.95 0.53
N VAL A 180 39.39 8.95 -0.34
CA VAL A 180 40.21 9.06 -1.55
C VAL A 180 41.46 9.85 -1.22
N SER A 181 42.52 9.18 -0.78
CA SER A 181 43.89 9.71 -0.92
C SER A 181 44.97 8.64 -0.74
N LYS A 182 45.58 8.19 -1.85
CA LYS A 182 47.01 7.84 -1.87
C LYS A 182 47.55 7.89 -3.31
N PRO A 183 48.68 8.59 -3.57
CA PRO A 183 49.26 8.68 -4.90
C PRO A 183 50.04 7.39 -5.24
N ALA A 184 50.05 7.05 -6.54
CA ALA A 184 50.85 5.97 -7.08
C ALA A 184 52.35 6.34 -7.02
N GLY A 185 53.16 5.44 -6.46
CA GLY A 185 54.58 5.32 -6.75
C GLY A 185 54.80 4.22 -7.77
#